data_AF-A0A8I2YEV5-F1
#
_entry.id   AF-A0A8I2YEV5-F1
#
_cell.length_a   1.000
_cell.length_b   1.000
_cell.length_c   1.000
_cell.angle_alpha   90.00
_cell.angle_beta   90.00
_cell.angle_gamma   90.00
#
_symmetry.space_group_name_H-M   'P 1'
#
loop_
_entity.id
_entity.type
_entity.pdbx_description
1 polymer ?
#
loop_
_entity_poly.entity_id
_entity_poly.type
_entity_poly.pdbx_seq_one_letter_code
_entity_poly.pdbx_strand_id
1 'polypeptide(L)'
;MHTANIHGSIAYAKGLARVGILPVTGEEEVKIVEGLQAVERERQSGQFVPTPDDEDIHTANECRLTELIGPLGGKLKRLLDQVVDVQI
;
A
#
# COMPACT_ATOMS: atom_id res chain seq x y z
N MET A 1 -1.51 11.29 13.88
CA MET A 1 -0.30 10.56 13.42
C MET A 1 -0.72 9.15 13.09
N HIS A 2 -1.16 8.92 11.85
CA HIS A 2 -1.53 7.59 11.40
C HIS A 2 -0.24 6.84 11.07
N THR A 3 -0.01 5.75 11.78
CA THR A 3 1.19 4.93 11.63
C THR A 3 0.81 3.73 10.79
N ALA A 4 0.67 3.88 9.47
CA ALA A 4 0.57 2.72 8.58
C ALA A 4 1.85 1.91 8.71
N ASN A 5 1.73 0.75 9.32
CA ASN A 5 2.77 -0.25 9.22
C ASN A 5 2.61 -0.97 7.88
N ILE A 6 3.69 -1.10 7.10
CA ILE A 6 3.70 -1.83 5.82
C ILE A 6 3.14 -3.25 6.02
N HIS A 7 3.43 -3.87 7.16
CA HIS A 7 2.86 -5.16 7.55
C HIS A 7 1.33 -5.16 7.67
N GLY A 8 0.75 -4.07 8.15
CA GLY A 8 -0.71 -3.89 8.21
C GLY A 8 -1.32 -3.83 6.81
N SER A 9 -0.68 -3.08 5.90
CA SER A 9 -1.10 -3.00 4.49
C SER A 9 -1.00 -4.37 3.79
N ILE A 10 0.04 -5.16 4.08
CA ILE A 10 0.20 -6.53 3.56
C ILE A 10 -0.92 -7.43 4.09
N ALA A 11 -1.15 -7.44 5.41
CA ALA A 11 -2.20 -8.27 6.02
C ALA A 11 -3.58 -7.92 5.47
N TYR A 12 -3.83 -6.62 5.27
CA TYR A 12 -5.08 -6.12 4.71
C TYR A 12 -5.26 -6.49 3.23
N ALA A 13 -4.23 -6.32 2.40
CA ALA A 13 -4.26 -6.74 0.99
C ALA A 13 -4.59 -8.24 0.85
N LYS A 14 -3.96 -9.08 1.69
CA LYS A 14 -4.25 -10.52 1.76
C LYS A 14 -5.68 -10.81 2.23
N GLY A 15 -6.16 -10.06 3.23
CA GLY A 15 -7.54 -10.15 3.72
C GLY A 15 -8.54 -9.84 2.62
N LEU A 16 -8.35 -8.73 1.90
CA LEU A 16 -9.20 -8.29 0.79
C LEU A 16 -9.25 -9.27 -0.38
N ALA A 17 -8.09 -9.85 -0.73
CA ALA A 17 -8.01 -10.90 -1.74
C ALA A 17 -8.81 -12.14 -1.31
N ARG A 18 -8.70 -12.53 -0.03
CA ARG A 18 -9.39 -13.69 0.53
C ARG A 18 -10.91 -13.52 0.59
N VAL A 19 -11.40 -12.31 0.88
CA VAL A 19 -12.86 -12.03 0.90
C VAL A 19 -13.42 -11.68 -0.48
N GLY A 20 -12.58 -11.64 -1.52
CA GLY A 20 -12.98 -11.34 -2.90
C GLY A 20 -13.37 -9.88 -3.16
N ILE A 21 -13.11 -8.97 -2.21
CA ILE A 21 -13.34 -7.52 -2.39
C ILE A 21 -12.31 -6.94 -3.35
N LEU A 22 -11.08 -7.43 -3.28
CA LEU A 22 -10.04 -7.13 -4.25
C LEU A 22 -9.94 -8.33 -5.20
N PRO A 23 -10.53 -8.27 -6.42
CA PRO A 23 -10.33 -9.30 -7.43
C PRO A 23 -8.91 -9.14 -7.98
N VAL A 24 -7.98 -9.79 -7.29
CA VAL A 24 -6.58 -9.95 -7.70
C VAL A 24 -6.29 -11.44 -7.86
N THR A 25 -5.56 -11.74 -8.93
CA THR A 25 -4.96 -13.06 -9.13
C THR A 25 -3.83 -13.28 -8.12
N GLY A 26 -3.44 -14.55 -7.89
CA GLY A 26 -2.32 -14.84 -6.98
C GLY A 26 -1.01 -14.13 -7.40
N GLU A 27 -0.81 -13.91 -8.70
CA GLU A 27 0.34 -13.15 -9.22
C GLU A 27 0.26 -11.65 -8.88
N GLU A 28 -0.94 -11.06 -8.93
CA GLU A 28 -1.18 -9.68 -8.53
C GLU A 28 -1.02 -9.49 -7.02
N GLU A 29 -1.47 -10.46 -6.21
CA GLU A 29 -1.24 -10.45 -4.76
C GLU A 29 0.27 -10.44 -4.44
N VAL A 30 1.04 -11.30 -5.09
CA VAL A 30 2.50 -11.33 -4.94
C VAL A 30 3.13 -9.98 -5.31
N LYS A 31 2.74 -9.38 -6.44
CA LYS A 31 3.23 -8.06 -6.85
C LYS A 31 2.92 -6.97 -5.82
N ILE A 32 1.73 -6.99 -5.23
CA ILE A 32 1.35 -6.03 -4.19
C ILE A 32 2.25 -6.19 -2.95
N VAL A 33 2.47 -7.43 -2.50
CA VAL A 33 3.33 -7.71 -1.35
C VAL A 33 4.78 -7.29 -1.65
N GLU A 34 5.31 -7.64 -2.82
CA GLU A 34 6.67 -7.27 -3.23
C GLU A 34 6.84 -5.75 -3.36
N GLY A 35 5.85 -5.06 -3.91
CA GLY A 35 5.81 -3.60 -4.03
C GLY A 35 5.82 -2.93 -2.65
N LEU A 36 4.98 -3.40 -1.72
CA LEU A 36 4.95 -2.90 -0.34
C LEU A 36 6.28 -3.12 0.38
N GLN A 37 6.90 -4.29 0.21
CA GLN A 37 8.24 -4.56 0.75
C GLN A 37 9.32 -3.70 0.10
N ALA A 38 9.19 -3.36 -1.18
CA ALA A 38 10.12 -2.46 -1.86
C ALA A 38 10.03 -1.04 -1.29
N VAL A 39 8.80 -0.52 -1.09
CA VAL A 39 8.58 0.77 -0.41
C VAL A 39 9.20 0.76 0.99
N GLU A 40 9.02 -0.32 1.76
CA GLU A 40 9.64 -0.45 3.08
C GLU A 40 11.17 -0.39 3.02
N ARG A 41 11.79 -1.12 2.08
CA ARG A 41 13.24 -1.10 1.87
C ARG A 41 13.74 0.28 1.50
N GLU A 42 13.04 1.00 0.62
CA GLU A 42 13.38 2.38 0.24
C GLU A 42 13.26 3.33 1.44
N ARG A 43 12.26 3.13 2.30
CA ARG A 43 12.12 3.88 3.56
C ARG A 43 13.27 3.62 4.51
N GLN A 44 13.66 2.36 4.67
CA GLN A 44 14.76 1.96 5.55
C GLN A 44 16.13 2.41 5.03
N SER A 45 16.32 2.44 3.71
CA SER A 45 17.55 2.90 3.06
C SER A 45 17.65 4.42 2.92
N GLY A 46 16.57 5.16 3.24
CA GLY A 46 16.49 6.61 3.06
C GLY A 46 16.37 7.06 1.61
N GLN A 47 16.08 6.13 0.68
CA GLN A 47 15.82 6.46 -0.74
C GLN A 47 14.37 6.83 -1.02
N PHE A 48 13.48 6.62 -0.05
CA PHE A 48 12.11 7.09 -0.11
C PHE A 48 12.06 8.62 0.06
N VAL A 49 11.70 9.31 -1.02
CA VAL A 49 11.54 10.77 -1.04
C VAL A 49 10.05 11.08 -1.12
N PRO A 50 9.39 11.44 0.00
CA PRO A 50 8.01 11.92 -0.05
C PRO A 50 7.98 13.24 -0.83
N THR A 51 6.96 13.40 -1.65
CA THR A 51 6.71 14.62 -2.39
C THR A 51 5.97 15.63 -1.52
N PRO A 52 6.08 16.94 -1.78
CA PRO A 52 5.34 17.95 -1.02
C PRO A 52 3.82 17.87 -1.22
N ASP A 53 3.34 17.14 -2.24
CA ASP A 53 1.91 16.85 -2.47
C ASP A 53 1.40 15.67 -1.62
N ASP A 54 2.28 14.94 -0.94
CA ASP A 54 1.88 13.87 -0.03
C ASP A 54 1.40 14.45 1.30
N GLU A 55 0.09 14.38 1.54
CA GLU A 55 -0.56 14.89 2.76
C GLU A 55 -0.01 14.21 4.03
N ASP A 56 0.34 12.93 3.93
CA ASP A 56 0.92 12.14 5.01
C ASP A 56 1.77 10.96 4.48
N ILE A 57 2.37 10.20 5.42
CA ILE A 57 3.19 9.03 5.08
C ILE A 57 2.38 7.90 4.40
N HIS A 58 1.07 7.86 4.61
CA HIS A 58 0.20 6.89 3.95
C HIS A 58 0.10 7.21 2.46
N THR A 59 -0.21 8.46 2.15
CA THR A 59 -0.32 8.98 0.79
C THR A 59 0.99 8.78 0.04
N ALA A 60 2.12 9.08 0.68
CA ALA A 60 3.45 8.88 0.10
C ALA A 60 3.74 7.40 -0.21
N ASN A 61 3.43 6.49 0.72
CA ASN A 61 3.64 5.05 0.51
C ASN A 61 2.76 4.50 -0.62
N GLU A 62 1.51 4.96 -0.73
CA GLU A 62 0.57 4.55 -1.76
C GLU A 62 0.91 5.12 -3.14
N CYS A 63 1.37 6.37 -3.18
CA CYS A 63 1.86 7.00 -4.39
C CYS A 63 3.07 6.22 -4.90
N ARG A 64 4.03 5.93 -4.02
CA ARG A 64 5.21 5.12 -4.36
C ARG A 64 4.86 3.69 -4.79
N LEU A 65 3.91 3.04 -4.10
CA LEU A 65 3.44 1.72 -4.51
C LEU A 65 2.83 1.77 -5.91
N THR A 66 2.03 2.80 -6.22
CA THR A 66 1.44 3.00 -7.55
C THR A 66 2.51 3.24 -8.62
N GLU A 67 3.60 3.93 -8.30
CA GLU A 67 4.75 4.06 -9.21
C GLU A 67 5.46 2.72 -9.47
N LEU A 68 5.56 1.86 -8.44
CA LEU A 68 6.28 0.58 -8.53
C LEU A 68 5.50 -0.51 -9.27
N ILE A 69 4.20 -0.63 -9.01
CA ILE A 69 3.35 -1.72 -9.54
C ILE A 69 2.23 -1.22 -10.47
N GLY A 70 2.22 0.08 -10.78
CA GLY A 70 1.28 0.71 -11.71
C GLY A 70 -0.17 0.70 -11.21
N PRO A 71 -1.17 0.51 -12.09
CA PRO A 71 -2.59 0.61 -11.74
C PRO A 71 -3.04 -0.40 -10.67
N LEU A 72 -2.26 -1.45 -10.44
CA LEU A 72 -2.48 -2.41 -9.36
C LEU A 72 -2.31 -1.77 -7.98
N GLY A 73 -1.34 -0.86 -7.82
CA GLY A 73 -1.16 -0.08 -6.59
C GLY A 73 -2.30 0.89 -6.34
N GLY A 74 -2.82 1.50 -7.42
CA GLY A 74 -3.99 2.37 -7.36
C GLY A 74 -5.29 1.67 -6.91
N LYS A 75 -5.47 0.38 -7.27
CA LYS A 75 -6.59 -0.43 -6.76
C LYS A 75 -6.51 -0.62 -5.25
N LEU A 76 -5.32 -0.90 -4.72
CA LEU A 76 -5.11 -1.05 -3.28
C LEU A 76 -5.30 0.30 -2.55
N LYS A 77 -4.74 1.39 -3.10
CA LYS A 77 -4.90 2.76 -2.59
C LYS A 77 -6.37 3.10 -2.33
N ARG A 78 -7.25 2.91 -3.31
CA ARG A 78 -8.69 3.20 -3.18
C ARG A 78 -9.38 2.41 -2.07
N LEU A 79 -8.84 1.25 -1.68
CA LEU A 79 -9.41 0.38 -0.65
C LEU A 79 -8.77 0.58 0.74
N LEU A 80 -7.52 1.04 0.78
CA LEU A 80 -6.84 1.44 2.01
C LEU A 80 -7.45 2.75 2.53
N ASP A 81 -7.61 3.74 1.64
CA ASP A 81 -8.21 5.05 1.94
C ASP A 81 -9.62 4.95 2.55
N GLN A 82 -10.41 3.94 2.14
CA GLN A 82 -11.76 3.72 2.67
C GLN A 82 -11.82 3.00 4.03
N VAL A 83 -10.70 2.43 4.51
CA VAL A 83 -10.70 1.59 5.73
C VAL A 83 -9.78 2.13 6.83
N VAL A 84 -8.87 3.07 6.52
CA VAL A 84 -8.21 3.87 7.57
C VAL A 84 -9.15 4.84 8.29
N ASP A 85 -10.41 4.99 7.83
CA ASP A 85 -11.48 5.71 8.53
C ASP A 85 -12.15 4.88 9.66
N VAL A 86 -11.82 3.59 9.81
CA VAL A 86 -12.39 2.74 10.85
C VAL A 86 -11.54 2.85 12.13
N GLN A 87 -12.02 3.70 13.03
CA GLN A 87 -11.61 3.83 14.43
C GLN A 87 -11.53 2.46 15.14
N ILE A 88 -10.32 2.03 15.52
CA ILE A 88 -10.07 1.25 16.74
C ILE A 88 -8.75 1.75 17.34
#